data_AF-A0A143G5F8-F1
#
_entry.id   AF-A0A143G5F8-F1
#
_cell.length_a   1.000
_cell.length_b   1.000
_cell.length_c   1.000
_cell.angle_alpha   90.00
_cell.angle_beta   90.00
_cell.angle_gamma   90.00
#
_symmetry.space_group_name_H-M   'P 1'
#
loop_
_entity.id
_entity.type
_entity.pdbx_description
1 polymer ?
#
loop_
_entity_poly.entity_id
_entity_poly.type
_entity_poly.pdbx_seq_one_letter_code
_entity_poly.pdbx_strand_id
1 'polypeptide(L)'
;MPQLLQHIDAIAREKNRDVLFLHFENFEQDDQGDDPIRSIVLAWLEDHDIAYQPCMGLEQEGFVDTYSGDIYIDLPLDETDPTYQKLSEYLEDDEGNMMLDGVLFYVLSLETALDIEADALKQSDDNEGFTGKPS
;
A
#
# COMPACT_ATOMS: atom_id res chain seq x y z
N MET A 1 2.88 4.54 -22.31
CA MET A 1 3.90 5.07 -21.38
C MET A 1 3.77 4.22 -20.12
N PRO A 2 4.80 3.49 -19.68
CA PRO A 2 4.71 2.73 -18.45
C PRO A 2 4.51 3.73 -17.31
N GLN A 3 3.33 3.73 -16.71
CA GLN A 3 3.13 4.47 -15.47
C GLN A 3 3.78 3.62 -14.39
N LEU A 4 4.95 4.04 -13.90
CA LEU A 4 5.47 3.50 -12.64
C LEU A 4 4.45 3.90 -11.58
N LEU A 5 3.74 2.92 -11.04
CA LEU A 5 3.01 3.12 -9.81
C LEU A 5 4.03 3.45 -8.72
N GLN A 6 3.74 4.45 -7.89
CA GLN A 6 4.60 4.76 -6.76
C GLN A 6 4.36 3.72 -5.66
N HIS A 7 5.43 3.38 -4.95
CA HIS A 7 5.33 2.60 -3.73
C HIS A 7 4.71 3.42 -2.61
N ILE A 8 3.95 2.76 -1.75
CA ILE A 8 3.30 3.41 -0.61
C ILE A 8 4.29 4.10 0.33
N ASP A 9 5.48 3.53 0.52
CA ASP A 9 6.54 4.12 1.33
C ASP A 9 7.09 5.43 0.72
N ALA A 10 7.15 5.54 -0.62
CA ALA A 10 7.55 6.77 -1.29
C ALA A 10 6.50 7.87 -1.05
N ILE A 11 5.21 7.52 -1.14
CA ILE A 11 4.10 8.43 -0.88
C ILE A 11 4.12 8.92 0.57
N ALA A 12 4.35 8.01 1.53
CA ALA A 12 4.48 8.35 2.95
C ALA A 12 5.61 9.36 3.21
N ARG A 13 6.77 9.12 2.59
CA ARG A 13 7.94 10.02 2.67
C ARG A 13 7.66 11.39 2.05
N GLU A 14 7.05 11.42 0.87
CA GLU A 14 6.66 12.67 0.18
C GLU A 14 5.66 13.48 1.02
N LYS A 15 4.68 12.82 1.63
CA LYS A 15 3.65 13.47 2.46
C LYS A 15 4.12 13.76 3.88
N ASN A 16 5.22 13.15 4.31
CA ASN A 16 5.79 13.22 5.66
C ASN A 16 4.78 12.91 6.76
N ARG A 17 3.93 11.90 6.53
CA ARG A 17 2.86 11.45 7.44
C ARG A 17 2.59 9.96 7.26
N ASP A 18 1.90 9.38 8.23
CA ASP A 18 1.38 8.01 8.15
C ASP A 18 0.34 7.92 7.02
N VAL A 19 0.38 6.80 6.29
CA VAL A 19 -0.46 6.55 5.13
C VAL A 19 -1.18 5.22 5.25
N LEU A 20 -2.34 5.16 4.62
CA LEU A 20 -3.22 4.00 4.64
C LEU A 20 -3.27 3.36 3.27
N PHE A 21 -3.15 2.04 3.20
CA PHE A 21 -3.31 1.32 1.94
C PHE A 21 -4.08 0.01 2.14
N LEU A 22 -4.73 -0.41 1.07
CA LEU A 22 -5.48 -1.66 1.00
C LEU A 22 -4.81 -2.59 0.00
N HIS A 23 -4.56 -3.81 0.46
CA HIS A 23 -4.08 -4.92 -0.35
C HIS A 23 -5.22 -5.90 -0.59
N PHE A 24 -5.34 -6.38 -1.83
CA PHE A 24 -6.38 -7.33 -2.21
C PHE A 24 -5.71 -8.68 -2.51
N GLU A 25 -5.84 -9.65 -1.60
CA GLU A 25 -5.21 -10.96 -1.75
C GLU A 25 -5.80 -11.78 -2.90
N ASN A 26 -7.08 -11.52 -3.21
CA ASN A 26 -7.85 -12.28 -4.18
C ASN A 26 -7.84 -11.65 -5.58
N PHE A 27 -6.95 -10.68 -5.83
CA PHE A 27 -6.81 -10.01 -7.12
C PHE A 27 -6.23 -10.97 -8.15
N GLU A 28 -7.11 -11.72 -8.80
CA GLU A 28 -6.74 -12.52 -9.97
C GLU A 28 -6.78 -11.61 -11.20
N GLN A 29 -5.64 -11.43 -11.85
CA GLN A 29 -5.55 -10.83 -13.19
C GLN A 29 -6.13 -11.80 -14.25
N ASP A 30 -7.30 -12.38 -13.99
CA ASP A 30 -8.00 -13.20 -14.96
C ASP A 30 -8.88 -12.27 -15.85
N ASP A 31 -9.02 -12.64 -17.11
CA ASP A 31 -9.54 -11.83 -18.23
C ASP A 31 -10.99 -11.31 -18.03
N GLN A 32 -11.66 -11.71 -16.94
CA GLN A 32 -13.03 -11.34 -16.61
C GLN A 32 -13.19 -10.08 -15.75
N GLY A 33 -12.10 -9.55 -15.19
CA GLY A 33 -12.00 -8.17 -14.73
C GLY A 33 -12.89 -7.74 -13.56
N ASP A 34 -12.23 -7.16 -12.57
CA ASP A 34 -12.80 -6.45 -11.42
C ASP A 34 -13.27 -7.34 -10.27
N ASP A 35 -12.42 -7.44 -9.25
CA ASP A 35 -12.80 -7.91 -7.93
C ASP A 35 -14.03 -7.11 -7.45
N PRO A 36 -15.18 -7.77 -7.20
CA PRO A 36 -16.37 -7.08 -6.76
C PRO A 36 -16.13 -6.33 -5.44
N ILE A 37 -15.24 -6.86 -4.60
CA ILE A 37 -14.83 -6.24 -3.35
C ILE A 37 -14.06 -4.93 -3.59
N ARG A 38 -13.13 -4.91 -4.56
CA ARG A 38 -12.44 -3.68 -4.95
C ARG A 38 -13.44 -2.61 -5.40
N SER A 39 -14.34 -2.96 -6.31
CA SER A 39 -15.40 -2.05 -6.77
C SER A 39 -16.27 -1.52 -5.62
N ILE A 40 -16.60 -2.37 -4.64
CA ILE A 40 -17.37 -1.98 -3.45
C ILE A 40 -16.60 -0.96 -2.60
N VAL A 41 -15.31 -1.20 -2.34
CA VAL A 41 -14.44 -0.28 -1.59
C VAL A 41 -14.27 1.04 -2.32
N LEU A 42 -13.98 1.00 -3.63
CA LEU A 42 -13.82 2.21 -4.45
C LEU A 42 -15.08 3.06 -4.45
N ALA A 43 -16.25 2.44 -4.65
CA ALA A 43 -17.52 3.15 -4.60
C ALA A 43 -17.79 3.77 -3.22
N TRP A 44 -17.40 3.09 -2.14
CA TRP A 44 -17.50 3.62 -0.78
C TRP A 44 -16.58 4.83 -0.56
N LEU A 45 -15.34 4.76 -1.04
CA LEU A 45 -14.39 5.87 -0.97
C LEU A 45 -14.89 7.09 -1.77
N GLU A 46 -15.44 6.87 -2.97
CA GLU A 46 -16.04 7.92 -3.80
C GLU A 46 -17.27 8.57 -3.14
N ASP A 47 -18.15 7.77 -2.53
CA ASP A 47 -19.34 8.27 -1.82
C ASP A 47 -18.96 9.15 -0.62
N HIS A 48 -17.85 8.82 0.04
CA HIS A 48 -17.33 9.55 1.20
C HIS A 48 -16.36 10.70 0.84
N ASP A 49 -16.17 11.00 -0.45
CA ASP A 49 -15.24 12.02 -0.97
C ASP A 49 -13.77 11.79 -0.52
N ILE A 50 -13.38 10.53 -0.36
CA ILE A 50 -12.04 10.13 0.07
C ILE A 50 -11.17 9.93 -1.17
N ALA A 51 -10.09 10.70 -1.26
CA ALA A 51 -9.13 10.55 -2.35
C ALA A 51 -8.37 9.23 -2.21
N TYR A 52 -8.30 8.46 -3.30
CA TYR A 52 -7.54 7.22 -3.39
C TYR A 52 -6.73 7.18 -4.69
N GLN A 53 -5.62 6.45 -4.69
CA GLN A 53 -4.76 6.29 -5.85
C GLN A 53 -4.23 4.85 -5.92
N PRO A 54 -4.14 4.23 -7.10
CA PRO A 54 -3.45 2.95 -7.24
C PRO A 54 -1.97 3.14 -6.92
N CYS A 55 -1.42 2.26 -6.09
CA CYS A 55 -0.01 2.27 -5.71
C CYS A 55 0.56 0.84 -5.79
N MET A 56 1.87 0.71 -5.71
CA MET A 56 2.50 -0.57 -5.38
C MET A 56 2.62 -0.67 -3.86
N GLY A 57 2.76 -1.90 -3.36
CA GLY A 57 3.07 -2.16 -1.95
C GLY A 57 4.43 -1.61 -1.55
N LEU A 58 5.02 -2.19 -0.50
CA LEU A 58 6.36 -1.79 -0.05
C LEU A 58 7.39 -2.04 -1.15
N GLU A 59 8.30 -1.08 -1.34
CA GLU A 59 9.48 -1.27 -2.19
C GLU A 59 10.28 -2.48 -1.68
N GLN A 60 10.34 -3.55 -2.48
CA GLN A 60 11.08 -4.77 -2.17
C GLN A 60 11.97 -5.16 -3.36
N GLU A 61 13.28 -5.20 -3.13
CA GLU A 61 14.24 -5.63 -4.15
C GLU A 61 14.12 -7.13 -4.45
N GLY A 62 13.96 -7.47 -5.73
CA GLY A 62 13.92 -8.86 -6.21
C GLY A 62 12.53 -9.41 -6.54
N PHE A 63 11.46 -8.64 -6.29
CA PHE A 63 10.12 -8.97 -6.77
C PHE A 63 9.81 -8.26 -8.09
N VAL A 64 9.27 -8.99 -9.06
CA VAL A 64 8.65 -8.38 -10.24
C VAL A 64 7.29 -7.89 -9.77
N ASP A 65 7.20 -6.60 -9.48
CA ASP A 65 6.00 -5.94 -8.97
C ASP A 65 4.89 -6.01 -10.03
N THR A 66 4.14 -7.11 -9.99
CA THR A 66 2.92 -7.27 -10.77
C THR A 66 1.84 -6.60 -9.96
N TYR A 67 1.25 -5.55 -10.52
CA TYR A 67 0.20 -4.79 -9.84
C TYR A 67 -0.87 -5.75 -9.31
N SER A 68 -0.92 -5.88 -7.99
CA SER A 68 -1.79 -6.83 -7.27
C SER A 68 -3.09 -6.16 -6.83
N GLY A 69 -3.43 -5.03 -7.45
CA GLY A 69 -4.66 -4.31 -7.14
C GLY A 69 -4.54 -3.34 -5.96
N ASP A 70 -3.36 -3.13 -5.39
CA ASP A 70 -3.17 -2.26 -4.22
C ASP A 70 -3.64 -0.82 -4.47
N ILE A 71 -4.21 -0.22 -3.43
CA ILE A 71 -4.66 1.17 -3.44
C ILE A 71 -4.20 1.92 -2.19
N TYR A 72 -3.65 3.10 -2.41
CA TYR A 72 -3.36 4.11 -1.40
C TYR A 72 -4.62 4.94 -1.15
N ILE A 73 -4.88 5.25 0.12
CA ILE A 73 -5.93 6.16 0.56
C ILE A 73 -5.24 7.43 1.09
N ASP A 74 -5.53 8.59 0.50
CA ASP A 74 -5.01 9.90 0.94
C ASP A 74 -5.77 10.39 2.18
N LEU A 75 -5.72 9.60 3.24
CA LEU A 75 -6.33 9.89 4.52
C LEU A 75 -5.26 9.78 5.62
N PRO A 76 -5.11 10.81 6.47
CA PRO A 76 -4.20 10.73 7.61
C PRO A 76 -4.74 9.73 8.64
N LEU A 77 -3.82 9.00 9.30
CA LEU A 77 -4.15 8.18 10.46
C LEU A 77 -4.46 9.08 11.66
N ASP A 78 -5.71 9.51 11.79
CA ASP A 78 -6.16 10.38 12.86
C ASP A 78 -7.44 9.84 13.52
N GLU A 79 -7.31 9.38 14.77
CA GLU A 79 -8.43 8.82 15.54
C GLU A 79 -9.51 9.86 15.87
N THR A 80 -9.22 11.16 15.72
CA THR A 80 -10.22 12.22 15.90
C THR A 80 -10.95 12.57 14.61
N ASP A 81 -10.46 12.09 13.47
CA ASP A 81 -11.08 12.32 12.18
C ASP A 81 -12.28 11.38 11.97
N PRO A 82 -13.48 11.92 11.75
CA PRO A 82 -14.68 11.11 11.58
C PRO A 82 -14.66 10.27 10.29
N THR A 83 -13.81 10.60 9.32
CA THR A 83 -13.66 9.85 8.07
C THR A 83 -12.83 8.61 8.31
N TYR A 84 -11.74 8.74 9.08
CA TYR A 84 -10.91 7.62 9.49
C TYR A 84 -11.70 6.63 10.34
N GLN A 85 -12.47 7.11 11.31
CA GLN A 85 -13.34 6.26 12.13
C GLN A 85 -14.28 5.42 11.26
N LYS A 86 -14.97 6.07 10.31
CA LYS A 86 -15.88 5.37 9.38
C LYS A 86 -15.17 4.35 8.50
N LEU A 87 -13.96 4.66 8.04
CA LEU A 87 -13.17 3.76 7.19
C LEU A 87 -12.75 2.51 7.99
N SER A 88 -12.27 2.71 9.22
CA SER A 88 -11.92 1.62 10.13
C SER A 88 -13.15 0.78 10.47
N GLU A 89 -14.29 1.39 10.82
CA GLU A 89 -15.57 0.67 11.05
C GLU A 89 -16.11 -0.05 9.81
N TYR A 90 -15.73 0.39 8.62
CA TYR A 90 -16.15 -0.24 7.36
C TYR A 90 -15.29 -1.45 7.00
N LEU A 91 -13.99 -1.37 7.28
CA LEU A 91 -13.01 -2.40 6.98
C LEU A 91 -12.90 -3.45 8.09
N GLU A 92 -13.06 -3.04 9.34
CA GLU A 92 -12.89 -3.83 10.55
C GLU A 92 -14.18 -3.78 11.40
N ASP A 93 -14.55 -4.92 11.98
CA ASP A 93 -15.64 -4.98 12.97
C ASP A 93 -15.15 -4.53 14.35
N ASP A 94 -16.06 -4.32 15.32
CA ASP A 94 -15.73 -3.92 16.71
C ASP A 94 -14.78 -4.93 17.40
N GLU A 95 -14.79 -6.19 16.95
CA GLU A 95 -13.87 -7.23 17.39
C GLU A 95 -12.48 -7.20 16.72
N GLY A 96 -12.23 -6.26 15.80
CA GLY A 96 -10.97 -6.14 15.04
C GLY A 96 -10.80 -7.20 13.95
N ASN A 97 -11.90 -7.83 13.53
CA ASN A 97 -11.90 -8.76 12.40
C ASN A 97 -12.18 -8.02 11.11
N MET A 98 -11.45 -8.33 10.04
CA MET A 98 -11.70 -7.76 8.71
C MET A 98 -13.10 -8.15 8.22
N MET A 99 -13.92 -7.16 7.90
CA MET A 99 -15.30 -7.30 7.41
C MET A 99 -15.35 -7.78 5.96
N LEU A 100 -14.30 -7.49 5.20
CA LEU A 100 -14.17 -7.80 3.79
C LEU A 100 -13.21 -8.99 3.59
N ASP A 101 -13.75 -10.11 3.12
CA ASP A 101 -12.97 -11.30 2.81
C ASP A 101 -12.01 -11.02 1.63
N GLY A 102 -10.72 -11.29 1.82
CA GLY A 102 -9.68 -11.03 0.82
C GLY A 102 -9.20 -9.58 0.72
N VAL A 103 -9.59 -8.72 1.68
CA VAL A 103 -9.05 -7.36 1.81
C VAL A 103 -8.20 -7.28 3.06
N LEU A 104 -6.97 -6.80 2.87
CA LEU A 104 -6.05 -6.52 3.95
C LEU A 104 -5.84 -5.01 4.05
N PHE A 105 -6.14 -4.47 5.22
CA PHE A 105 -5.88 -3.09 5.55
C PHE A 105 -4.54 -2.96 6.27
N TYR A 106 -3.68 -2.11 5.73
CA TYR A 106 -2.37 -1.83 6.27
C TYR A 106 -2.19 -0.33 6.47
N VAL A 107 -1.69 0.02 7.65
CA VAL A 107 -1.14 1.34 7.94
C VAL A 107 0.36 1.29 7.79
N LEU A 108 0.90 2.21 7.01
CA LEU A 108 2.34 2.44 6.95
C LEU A 108 2.66 3.73 7.69
N SER A 109 3.35 3.57 8.82
CA SER A 109 3.84 4.72 9.58
C SER A 109 5.02 5.37 8.88
N LEU A 110 5.17 6.69 9.07
CA LEU A 110 6.30 7.43 8.52
C LEU A 110 7.64 6.82 8.97
N GLU A 111 7.73 6.36 10.22
CA GLU A 111 8.92 5.70 10.76
C GLU A 111 9.30 4.45 9.97
N THR A 112 8.32 3.61 9.60
CA THR A 112 8.53 2.43 8.77
C THR A 112 8.97 2.81 7.36
N ALA A 113 8.37 3.85 6.77
CA ALA A 113 8.76 4.33 5.45
C ALA A 113 10.24 4.77 5.40
N LEU A 114 10.70 5.44 6.47
CA LEU A 114 12.09 5.89 6.61
C LEU A 114 13.05 4.72 6.87
N ASP A 115 12.61 3.70 7.60
CA ASP A 115 13.41 2.49 7.85
C ASP A 115 13.64 1.69 6.57
N ILE A 116 12.59 1.52 5.75
CA ILE A 116 12.68 0.85 4.44
C ILE A 116 13.68 1.55 3.51
N GLU A 117 13.60 2.88 3.40
CA GLU A 117 14.57 3.66 2.61
C GLU A 117 16.00 3.48 3.14
N ALA A 118 16.17 3.53 4.46
CA ALA A 118 17.48 3.36 5.09
C ALA A 118 18.06 1.96 4.87
N ASP A 119 17.23 0.93 4.80
CA ASP A 119 17.64 -0.45 4.52
C ASP A 119 18.00 -0.63 3.04
N ALA A 120 17.18 -0.10 2.12
CA ALA A 120 17.47 -0.09 0.69
C ALA A 120 18.83 0.59 0.37
N LEU A 121 19.12 1.72 1.03
CA LEU A 121 20.41 2.41 0.90
C LEU A 121 21.58 1.57 1.43
N LYS A 122 21.41 0.83 2.52
CA LYS A 122 22.47 -0.04 3.08
C LYS A 122 22.73 -1.27 2.21
N GLN A 123 21.71 -1.86 1.60
CA GLN A 123 21.88 -3.03 0.74
C GLN A 123 22.51 -2.68 -0.61
N SER A 124 22.24 -1.48 -1.14
CA SER A 124 22.89 -0.99 -2.36
C SER A 124 24.41 -0.81 -2.21
N ASP A 125 24.90 -0.50 -1.01
CA ASP A 125 26.33 -0.34 -0.69
C ASP A 125 27.07 -1.69 -0.59
N ASP A 126 26.39 -2.76 -0.18
CA ASP A 126 27.00 -4.10 -0.02
C ASP A 126 27.20 -4.82 -1.37
N ASN A 127 26.42 -4.48 -2.40
CA ASN A 127 26.52 -5.08 -3.74
C ASN A 127 27.71 -4.53 -4.58
N GLU A 128 28.33 -3.41 -4.18
CA GLU A 128 29.60 -2.95 -4.79
C GLU A 128 30.84 -3.71 -4.28
N GLY A 129 30.68 -4.72 -3.41
CA GLY A 129 31.77 -5.52 -2.85
C GLY A 129 32.25 -6.73 -3.66
N PHE A 130 31.50 -7.21 -4.66
CA PHE A 130 31.83 -8.46 -5.39
C PHE A 130 32.42 -8.24 -6.80
N THR A 131 33.38 -7.32 -6.95
CA THR A 131 34.30 -7.34 -8.11
C THR A 131 35.70 -7.79 -7.68
N GLY A 132 35.79 -8.99 -7.11
CA GLY A 132 37.04 -9.61 -6.67
C GLY A 132 37.42 -10.85 -7.49
N LYS A 133 37.84 -10.65 -8.74
CA LYS A 133 38.71 -11.50 -9.59
C LYS A 133 38.73 -13.03 -9.35
N PRO A 134 38.31 -13.87 -10.33
CA PRO A 134 38.81 -15.23 -10.40
C PRO A 134 40.28 -15.26 -10.87
N SER A 135 41.10 -15.90 -10.03
CA SER A 135 42.41 -16.56 -10.20
C SER A 135 43.39 -16.12 -11.29
#